data_AF-A0A4R1X2Q0-F1
#
_entry.id   AF-A0A4R1X2Q0-F1
#
_cell.length_a   1.000
_cell.length_b   1.000
_cell.length_c   1.000
_cell.angle_alpha   90.00
_cell.angle_beta   90.00
_cell.angle_gamma   90.00
#
_symmetry.space_group_name_H-M   'P 1'
#
loop_
_entity.id
_entity.type
_entity.pdbx_description
1 polymer ?
#
loop_
_entity_poly.entity_id
_entity_poly.type
_entity_poly.pdbx_seq_one_letter_code
_entity_poly.pdbx_strand_id
1 'polypeptide(L)'
;MTRGRKPETAEQQDAKGAPGNRMSQAERRAAQGEKPKAVSVGKTQPPKWLKRSSSATKIWNEIAPLLQRLNLLTDLDAQAFARYCRYVAEWIIADQVVRKEGTWFNAVGTNGEATKKRHPAWQAMQDIEKMLREMEATFGMRPDARYKIMRDQAAAHGFGSLPLFGGQSVQSSGDAKPSEPEDGDHHDVIGALGAFNSSPPDLLN
;
A
#
# COMPACT_ATOMS: atom_id res chain seq x y z
N MET A 1 -20.00 -15.88 41.55
CA MET A 1 -18.98 -14.88 41.15
C MET A 1 -19.60 -13.49 41.26
N THR A 2 -19.27 -12.75 42.30
CA THR A 2 -19.75 -11.37 42.53
C THR A 2 -19.14 -10.44 41.48
N ARG A 3 -19.98 -9.80 40.66
CA ARG A 3 -19.54 -8.75 39.72
C ARG A 3 -18.84 -7.64 40.53
N GLY A 4 -17.62 -7.29 40.16
CA GLY A 4 -16.84 -6.23 40.80
C GLY A 4 -17.58 -4.88 40.80
N ARG A 5 -17.15 -3.96 41.68
CA ARG A 5 -17.72 -2.60 41.80
C ARG A 5 -17.80 -1.92 40.43
N LYS A 6 -18.92 -1.28 40.15
CA LYS A 6 -19.08 -0.44 38.95
C LYS A 6 -17.99 0.65 38.96
N PRO A 7 -17.39 0.96 37.81
CA PRO A 7 -16.43 2.06 37.71
C PRO A 7 -17.10 3.38 38.11
N GLU A 8 -16.38 4.22 38.85
CA GLU A 8 -16.84 5.55 39.27
C GLU A 8 -17.07 6.46 38.04
N THR A 9 -18.07 7.33 38.11
CA THR A 9 -18.41 8.27 37.04
C THR A 9 -17.33 9.36 36.90
N ALA A 10 -17.21 10.00 35.73
CA ALA A 10 -16.18 11.04 35.49
C ALA A 10 -16.22 12.15 36.56
N GLU A 11 -17.42 12.64 36.91
CA GLU A 11 -17.63 13.65 37.95
C GLU A 11 -17.16 13.19 39.35
N GLN A 12 -17.26 11.89 39.65
CA GLN A 12 -16.81 11.31 40.92
C GLN A 12 -15.28 11.16 40.96
N GLN A 13 -14.64 10.98 39.79
CA GLN A 13 -13.18 10.89 39.69
C GLN A 13 -12.54 12.28 39.78
N ASP A 14 -13.19 13.30 39.24
CA ASP A 14 -12.73 14.70 39.31
C ASP A 14 -12.85 15.25 40.74
N ALA A 15 -13.96 14.97 41.44
CA ALA A 15 -14.17 15.42 42.82
C ALA A 15 -13.23 14.74 43.83
N LYS A 16 -12.77 13.51 43.56
CA LYS A 16 -11.92 12.74 44.47
C LYS A 16 -10.45 13.18 44.41
N GLY A 17 -10.04 13.87 43.33
CA GLY A 17 -8.68 14.33 43.06
C GLY A 17 -7.70 13.16 42.96
N ALA A 18 -7.04 12.96 41.82
CA ALA A 18 -6.25 11.76 41.50
C ALA A 18 -5.22 11.36 42.62
N PRO A 19 -5.57 10.47 43.58
CA PRO A 19 -4.79 10.29 44.80
C PRO A 19 -3.60 9.35 44.61
N GLY A 20 -3.39 8.86 43.38
CA GLY A 20 -2.26 8.01 42.99
C GLY A 20 -1.52 8.51 41.75
N ASN A 21 -1.71 9.79 41.38
CA ASN A 21 -1.08 10.42 40.21
C ASN A 21 -1.31 9.64 38.88
N ARG A 22 -2.35 8.81 38.82
CA ARG A 22 -2.76 8.11 37.60
C ARG A 22 -3.67 9.03 36.81
N MET A 23 -3.34 9.25 35.54
CA MET A 23 -4.18 10.04 34.62
C MET A 23 -5.65 9.62 34.72
N SER A 24 -6.53 10.62 34.87
CA SER A 24 -7.96 10.39 34.97
C SER A 24 -8.50 9.77 33.68
N GLN A 25 -9.69 9.16 33.72
CA GLN A 25 -10.28 8.60 32.50
C GLN A 25 -10.50 9.70 31.44
N ALA A 26 -10.79 10.94 31.86
CA ALA A 26 -10.94 12.09 30.99
C ALA A 26 -9.61 12.52 30.36
N GLU A 27 -8.53 12.60 31.15
CA GLU A 27 -7.18 12.93 30.65
C GLU A 27 -6.63 11.85 29.72
N ARG A 28 -6.89 10.56 30.01
CA ARG A 28 -6.51 9.46 29.11
C ARG A 28 -7.22 9.56 27.77
N ARG A 29 -8.50 9.95 27.77
CA ARG A 29 -9.27 10.15 26.54
C ARG A 29 -8.82 11.38 25.77
N ALA A 30 -8.44 12.45 26.47
CA ALA A 30 -7.87 13.66 25.86
C ALA A 30 -6.48 13.40 25.25
N ALA A 31 -5.62 12.66 25.96
CA ALA A 31 -4.31 12.25 25.46
C ALA A 31 -4.40 11.23 24.31
N GLN A 32 -5.52 10.50 24.21
CA GLN A 32 -5.78 9.58 23.10
C GLN A 32 -6.10 10.28 21.77
N GLY A 33 -6.17 11.61 21.75
CA GLY A 33 -6.46 12.40 20.57
C GLY A 33 -7.91 12.24 20.10
N GLU A 34 -8.47 13.33 19.57
CA GLU A 34 -9.77 13.27 18.91
C GLU A 34 -9.65 12.30 17.71
N LYS A 35 -10.37 11.17 17.76
CA LYS A 35 -10.39 10.21 16.65
C LYS A 35 -10.75 10.99 15.38
N PRO A 36 -9.97 10.88 14.29
CA PRO A 36 -10.27 11.62 13.07
C PRO A 36 -11.72 11.35 12.69
N LYS A 37 -12.50 12.42 12.52
CA LYS A 37 -13.90 12.32 12.10
C LYS A 37 -13.91 11.53 10.80
N ALA A 38 -14.53 10.35 10.84
CA ALA A 38 -14.65 9.50 9.67
C ALA A 38 -15.27 10.34 8.54
N VAL A 39 -14.54 10.48 7.44
CA VAL A 39 -15.08 11.06 6.21
C VAL A 39 -16.39 10.30 5.93
N SER A 40 -17.51 11.01 5.86
CA SER A 40 -18.81 10.38 5.66
C SER A 40 -18.73 9.58 4.36
N VAL A 41 -18.75 8.25 4.48
CA VAL A 41 -18.78 7.34 3.35
C VAL A 41 -20.19 7.43 2.76
N GLY A 42 -20.40 8.47 1.96
CA GLY A 42 -21.61 8.68 1.19
C GLY A 42 -21.78 7.57 0.16
N LYS A 43 -23.01 7.39 -0.34
CA LYS A 43 -23.25 6.53 -1.51
C LYS A 43 -22.62 7.18 -2.74
N THR A 44 -21.36 6.84 -3.03
CA THR A 44 -20.62 7.25 -4.23
C THR A 44 -21.42 6.99 -5.48
N GLN A 45 -21.65 8.05 -6.25
CA GLN A 45 -22.38 7.99 -7.51
C GLN A 45 -21.43 7.87 -8.70
N PRO A 46 -21.78 7.09 -9.74
CA PRO A 46 -20.97 6.99 -10.94
C PRO A 46 -20.94 8.33 -11.69
N PRO A 47 -19.77 8.76 -12.19
CA PRO A 47 -19.66 9.92 -13.06
C PRO A 47 -20.56 9.82 -14.30
N LYS A 48 -21.09 10.97 -14.76
CA LYS A 48 -22.00 11.03 -15.91
C LYS A 48 -21.44 10.37 -17.18
N TRP A 49 -20.12 10.49 -17.41
CA TRP A 49 -19.48 9.93 -18.59
C TRP A 49 -19.42 8.40 -18.58
N LEU A 50 -19.41 7.77 -17.40
CA LEU A 50 -19.33 6.32 -17.27
C LEU A 50 -20.59 5.63 -17.84
N LYS A 51 -21.74 6.31 -17.69
CA LYS A 51 -23.05 5.85 -18.20
C LYS A 51 -23.08 5.64 -19.72
N ARG A 52 -22.10 6.17 -20.47
CA ARG A 52 -21.96 5.95 -21.92
C ARG A 52 -21.45 4.53 -22.25
N SER A 53 -20.84 3.84 -21.29
CA SER A 53 -20.41 2.44 -21.42
C SER A 53 -21.24 1.56 -20.50
N SER A 54 -22.07 0.70 -21.09
CA SER A 54 -22.92 -0.24 -20.35
C SER A 54 -22.08 -1.26 -19.57
N SER A 55 -21.04 -1.81 -20.19
CA SER A 55 -20.11 -2.77 -19.55
C SER A 55 -19.41 -2.16 -18.34
N ALA A 56 -18.87 -0.95 -18.47
CA ALA A 56 -18.20 -0.28 -17.35
C ALA A 56 -19.19 0.11 -16.24
N THR A 57 -20.40 0.53 -16.60
CA THR A 57 -21.45 0.85 -15.63
C THR A 57 -21.91 -0.39 -14.86
N LYS A 58 -21.98 -1.55 -15.52
CA LYS A 58 -22.28 -2.83 -14.86
C LYS A 58 -21.24 -3.17 -13.80
N ILE A 59 -19.95 -3.08 -14.14
CA ILE A 59 -18.83 -3.31 -13.22
C ILE A 59 -18.91 -2.36 -12.01
N TRP A 60 -19.20 -1.09 -12.25
CA TRP A 60 -19.40 -0.12 -11.16
C TRP A 60 -20.51 -0.56 -10.20
N ASN A 61 -21.68 -0.92 -10.74
CA ASN A 61 -22.84 -1.29 -9.94
C ASN A 61 -22.62 -2.57 -9.13
N GLU A 62 -21.74 -3.47 -9.59
CA GLU A 62 -21.38 -4.69 -8.88
C GLU A 62 -20.36 -4.42 -7.76
N ILE A 63 -19.30 -3.66 -8.05
CA ILE A 63 -18.14 -3.54 -7.16
C ILE A 63 -18.24 -2.34 -6.20
N ALA A 64 -18.75 -1.18 -6.64
CA ALA A 64 -18.83 0.01 -5.79
C ALA A 64 -19.57 -0.23 -4.47
N PRO A 65 -20.72 -0.95 -4.44
CA PRO A 65 -21.43 -1.22 -3.19
C PRO A 65 -20.63 -2.12 -2.23
N LEU A 66 -19.75 -2.99 -2.75
CA LEU A 66 -18.88 -3.83 -1.93
C LEU A 66 -17.79 -2.99 -1.26
N LEU A 67 -17.16 -2.10 -2.02
CA LEU A 67 -16.14 -1.20 -1.49
C LEU A 67 -16.70 -0.20 -0.48
N GLN A 68 -17.90 0.34 -0.74
CA GLN A 68 -18.60 1.22 0.20
C GLN A 68 -18.93 0.51 1.52
N ARG A 69 -19.37 -0.76 1.47
CA ARG A 69 -19.61 -1.57 2.68
C ARG A 69 -18.35 -1.74 3.54
N LEU A 70 -17.18 -1.71 2.91
CA LEU A 70 -15.87 -1.80 3.57
C LEU A 70 -15.28 -0.42 3.91
N ASN A 71 -16.01 0.68 3.66
CA ASN A 71 -15.51 2.06 3.79
C ASN A 71 -14.22 2.33 2.97
N LEU A 72 -14.06 1.65 1.82
CA LEU A 72 -12.88 1.76 0.94
C LEU A 72 -13.12 2.69 -0.27
N LEU A 73 -14.33 3.22 -0.44
CA LEU A 73 -14.68 4.09 -1.56
C LEU A 73 -15.44 5.31 -1.06
N THR A 74 -14.93 6.50 -1.37
CA THR A 74 -15.56 7.77 -1.03
C THR A 74 -16.00 8.53 -2.27
N ASP A 75 -16.74 9.64 -2.09
CA ASP A 75 -17.17 10.50 -3.19
C ASP A 75 -16.00 11.14 -3.96
N LEU A 76 -14.87 11.37 -3.28
CA LEU A 76 -13.65 11.90 -3.90
C LEU A 76 -13.08 10.91 -4.93
N ASP A 77 -13.20 9.63 -4.64
CA ASP A 77 -12.57 8.57 -5.43
C ASP A 77 -13.39 8.18 -6.67
N ALA A 78 -14.59 8.76 -6.82
CA ALA A 78 -15.56 8.35 -7.84
C ALA A 78 -14.97 8.40 -9.27
N GLN A 79 -14.20 9.43 -9.59
CA GLN A 79 -13.58 9.56 -10.92
C GLN A 79 -12.48 8.52 -11.16
N ALA A 80 -11.67 8.24 -10.13
CA ALA A 80 -10.61 7.25 -10.21
C ALA A 80 -11.19 5.84 -10.37
N PHE A 81 -12.21 5.51 -9.57
CA PHE A 81 -12.88 4.22 -9.64
C PHE A 81 -13.61 4.02 -10.98
N ALA A 82 -14.14 5.10 -11.57
CA ALA A 82 -14.79 5.02 -12.87
C ALA A 82 -13.81 4.66 -14.00
N ARG A 83 -12.57 5.17 -13.92
CA ARG A 83 -11.50 4.76 -14.85
C ARG A 83 -11.15 3.28 -14.69
N TYR A 84 -11.11 2.78 -13.46
CA TYR A 84 -10.92 1.35 -13.19
C TYR A 84 -12.02 0.52 -13.87
N CYS A 85 -13.29 0.87 -13.69
CA CYS A 85 -14.40 0.16 -14.33
C CYS A 85 -14.30 0.16 -15.87
N ARG A 86 -13.82 1.26 -16.46
CA ARG A 86 -13.56 1.34 -17.90
C ARG A 86 -12.44 0.39 -18.32
N TYR A 87 -11.32 0.38 -17.60
CA TYR A 87 -10.18 -0.48 -17.92
C TYR A 87 -10.51 -1.96 -17.78
N VAL A 88 -11.27 -2.35 -16.76
CA VAL A 88 -11.76 -3.73 -16.65
C VAL A 88 -12.63 -4.11 -17.85
N ALA A 89 -13.52 -3.21 -18.29
CA ALA A 89 -14.34 -3.46 -19.49
C ALA A 89 -13.48 -3.62 -20.76
N GLU A 90 -12.47 -2.76 -20.95
CA GLU A 90 -11.54 -2.85 -22.09
C GLU A 90 -10.67 -4.13 -22.03
N TRP A 91 -10.22 -4.52 -20.83
CA TRP A 91 -9.48 -5.76 -20.62
C TRP A 91 -10.31 -6.98 -21.01
N ILE A 92 -11.59 -7.05 -20.61
CA ILE A 92 -12.50 -8.15 -20.96
C ILE A 92 -12.68 -8.24 -22.48
N ILE A 93 -12.79 -7.10 -23.16
CA ILE A 93 -12.90 -7.06 -24.63
C ILE A 93 -11.59 -7.57 -25.27
N ALA A 94 -10.43 -7.14 -24.77
CA ALA A 94 -9.14 -7.61 -25.25
C ALA A 94 -8.94 -9.12 -25.03
N ASP A 95 -9.34 -9.65 -23.87
CA ASP A 95 -9.31 -11.08 -23.56
C ASP A 95 -10.18 -11.88 -24.55
N GLN A 96 -11.38 -11.40 -24.86
CA GLN A 96 -12.25 -12.05 -25.85
C GLN A 96 -11.63 -12.13 -27.25
N VAL A 97 -10.90 -11.09 -27.67
CA VAL A 97 -10.17 -11.08 -28.95
C VAL A 97 -9.04 -12.10 -28.90
N VAL A 98 -8.21 -12.06 -27.86
CA VAL A 98 -7.08 -13.00 -27.68
C VAL A 98 -7.57 -14.45 -27.63
N ARG A 99 -8.70 -14.73 -26.99
CA ARG A 99 -9.28 -16.09 -26.93
C ARG A 99 -9.72 -16.62 -28.29
N LYS A 100 -10.07 -15.75 -29.23
CA LYS A 100 -10.48 -16.12 -30.59
C LYS A 100 -9.31 -16.24 -31.54
N GLU A 101 -8.38 -15.28 -31.48
CA GLU A 101 -7.31 -15.09 -32.48
C GLU A 101 -5.96 -15.65 -32.01
N GLY A 102 -5.80 -15.91 -30.72
CA GLY A 102 -4.55 -16.32 -30.09
C GLY A 102 -3.66 -15.15 -29.67
N THR A 103 -2.57 -15.46 -28.98
CA THR A 103 -1.60 -14.47 -28.47
C THR A 103 -0.54 -14.08 -29.49
N TRP A 104 -0.45 -14.81 -30.59
CA TRP A 104 0.54 -14.62 -31.67
C TRP A 104 -0.14 -14.74 -33.01
N PHE A 105 0.31 -13.96 -33.99
CA PHE A 105 -0.13 -14.07 -35.38
C PHE A 105 1.09 -14.09 -36.32
N ASN A 106 0.91 -14.72 -37.48
CA ASN A 106 1.94 -14.73 -38.52
C ASN A 106 1.82 -13.44 -39.34
N ALA A 107 2.90 -12.67 -39.40
CA ALA A 107 3.00 -11.48 -40.25
C ALA A 107 4.04 -11.75 -41.35
N VAL A 108 3.71 -11.42 -42.59
CA VAL A 108 4.68 -11.48 -43.70
C VAL A 108 5.51 -10.20 -43.66
N GLY A 109 6.84 -10.35 -43.56
CA GLY A 109 7.76 -9.22 -43.65
C GLY A 109 7.92 -8.71 -45.09
N THR A 110 8.53 -7.54 -45.25
CA THR A 110 8.82 -6.95 -46.58
C THR A 110 9.65 -7.88 -47.48
N ASN A 111 10.43 -8.79 -46.87
CA ASN A 111 11.26 -9.77 -47.56
C ASN A 111 10.51 -11.08 -47.92
N GLY A 112 9.21 -11.17 -47.65
CA GLY A 112 8.39 -12.36 -47.93
C GLY A 112 8.45 -13.47 -46.87
N GLU A 113 9.33 -13.35 -45.87
CA GLU A 113 9.45 -14.33 -44.78
C GLU A 113 8.31 -14.17 -43.74
N ALA A 114 7.73 -15.30 -43.35
CA ALA A 114 6.70 -15.34 -42.31
C ALA A 114 7.35 -15.23 -40.92
N THR A 115 7.11 -14.11 -40.23
CA THR A 115 7.58 -13.87 -38.86
C THR A 115 6.41 -13.93 -37.88
N LYS A 116 6.57 -14.63 -36.76
CA LYS A 116 5.59 -14.62 -35.67
C LYS A 116 5.70 -13.32 -34.88
N LYS A 117 4.61 -12.55 -34.83
CA LYS A 117 4.50 -11.32 -34.03
C LYS A 117 3.46 -11.49 -32.94
N ARG A 118 3.66 -10.76 -31.83
CA ARG A 118 2.73 -10.74 -30.70
C ARG A 118 1.44 -10.04 -31.12
N HIS A 119 0.29 -10.60 -30.73
CA HIS A 119 -1.00 -10.00 -31.02
C HIS A 119 -1.16 -8.63 -30.32
N PRO A 120 -1.60 -7.56 -31.01
CA PRO A 120 -1.77 -6.26 -30.39
C PRO A 120 -2.78 -6.29 -29.23
N ALA A 121 -3.86 -7.07 -29.34
CA ALA A 121 -4.81 -7.23 -28.23
C ALA A 121 -4.18 -7.88 -26.99
N TRP A 122 -3.25 -8.84 -27.19
CA TRP A 122 -2.50 -9.44 -26.08
C TRP A 122 -1.54 -8.45 -25.43
N GLN A 123 -0.94 -7.56 -26.20
CA GLN A 123 -0.11 -6.50 -25.66
C GLN A 123 -0.95 -5.49 -24.86
N ALA A 124 -2.06 -5.00 -25.43
CA ALA A 124 -2.98 -4.11 -24.74
C ALA A 124 -3.50 -4.72 -23.43
N MET A 125 -3.84 -6.01 -23.43
CA MET A 125 -4.31 -6.70 -22.23
C MET A 125 -3.24 -6.74 -21.13
N GLN A 126 -1.97 -7.02 -21.45
CA GLN A 126 -0.87 -6.98 -20.48
C GLN A 126 -0.62 -5.58 -19.93
N ASP A 127 -0.78 -4.54 -20.74
CA ASP A 127 -0.57 -3.16 -20.30
C ASP A 127 -1.71 -2.70 -19.39
N ILE A 128 -2.96 -3.03 -19.74
CA ILE A 128 -4.13 -2.78 -18.88
C ILE A 128 -4.01 -3.56 -17.56
N GLU A 129 -3.60 -4.83 -17.59
CA GLU A 129 -3.39 -5.67 -16.40
C GLU A 129 -2.45 -5.01 -15.38
N LYS A 130 -1.35 -4.39 -15.85
CA LYS A 130 -0.42 -3.67 -14.96
C LYS A 130 -1.09 -2.48 -14.29
N MET A 131 -1.81 -1.66 -15.07
CA MET A 131 -2.54 -0.49 -14.55
C MET A 131 -3.63 -0.93 -13.55
N LEU A 132 -4.35 -2.01 -13.85
CA LEU A 132 -5.37 -2.56 -12.96
C LEU A 132 -4.76 -2.99 -11.61
N ARG A 133 -3.63 -3.70 -11.61
CA ARG A 133 -2.97 -4.15 -10.37
C ARG A 133 -2.56 -3.01 -9.44
N GLU A 134 -2.19 -1.87 -10.00
CA GLU A 134 -1.85 -0.65 -9.23
C GLU A 134 -3.11 0.01 -8.66
N MET A 135 -4.16 0.13 -9.48
CA MET A 135 -5.45 0.67 -9.05
C MET A 135 -6.09 -0.19 -7.95
N GLU A 136 -6.10 -1.51 -8.11
CA GLU A 136 -6.63 -2.47 -7.13
C GLU A 136 -5.90 -2.41 -5.79
N ALA A 137 -4.59 -2.17 -5.80
CA ALA A 137 -3.81 -1.96 -4.58
C ALA A 137 -4.23 -0.65 -3.89
N THR A 138 -4.44 0.43 -4.66
CA THR A 138 -4.84 1.74 -4.15
C THR A 138 -6.20 1.71 -3.46
N PHE A 139 -7.17 0.99 -4.03
CA PHE A 139 -8.51 0.83 -3.45
C PHE A 139 -8.58 -0.24 -2.34
N GLY A 140 -7.49 -0.94 -2.04
CA GLY A 140 -7.50 -2.02 -1.05
C GLY A 140 -8.31 -3.25 -1.48
N MET A 141 -8.50 -3.48 -2.78
CA MET A 141 -9.14 -4.69 -3.31
C MET A 141 -8.25 -5.92 -3.11
N ARG A 142 -6.93 -5.71 -3.05
CA ARG A 142 -5.91 -6.73 -2.87
C ARG A 142 -5.66 -7.06 -1.39
N PRO A 143 -5.72 -8.33 -0.96
CA PRO A 143 -5.43 -8.73 0.42
C PRO A 143 -4.04 -8.30 0.89
N ASP A 144 -3.01 -8.52 0.07
CA ASP A 144 -1.63 -8.19 0.39
C ASP A 144 -1.42 -6.67 0.56
N ALA A 145 -2.07 -5.85 -0.27
CA ALA A 145 -2.06 -4.40 -0.12
C ALA A 145 -2.70 -3.95 1.20
N ARG A 146 -3.82 -4.56 1.59
CA ARG A 146 -4.47 -4.28 2.89
C ARG A 146 -3.59 -4.68 4.07
N TYR A 147 -2.98 -5.87 4.04
CA TYR A 147 -2.08 -6.30 5.10
C TYR A 147 -0.86 -5.40 5.23
N LYS A 148 -0.31 -4.93 4.10
CA LYS A 148 0.80 -3.98 4.09
C LYS A 148 0.42 -2.67 4.80
N ILE A 149 -0.71 -2.07 4.44
CA ILE A 149 -1.19 -0.83 5.08
C ILE A 149 -1.38 -1.02 6.58
N MET A 150 -1.97 -2.15 7.01
CA MET A 150 -2.16 -2.44 8.43
C MET A 150 -0.83 -2.63 9.17
N ARG A 151 0.15 -3.31 8.54
CA ARG A 151 1.50 -3.48 9.09
C ARG A 151 2.21 -2.13 9.25
N ASP A 152 2.14 -1.30 8.22
CA ASP A 152 2.79 0.02 8.21
C ASP A 152 2.16 0.95 9.24
N GLN A 153 0.83 0.93 9.39
CA GLN A 153 0.11 1.64 10.45
C GLN A 153 0.50 1.15 11.85
N ALA A 154 0.62 -0.17 12.06
CA ALA A 154 1.04 -0.72 13.34
C ALA A 154 2.47 -0.32 13.72
N ALA A 155 3.38 -0.25 12.73
CA ALA A 155 4.73 0.25 12.91
C ALA A 155 4.73 1.75 13.26
N ALA A 156 3.93 2.57 12.56
CA ALA A 156 3.85 4.01 12.76
C ALA A 156 3.19 4.43 14.09
N HIS A 157 2.16 3.71 14.56
CA HIS A 157 1.46 3.99 15.82
C HIS A 157 2.21 3.55 17.09
N GLY A 158 3.52 3.30 17.01
CA GLY A 158 4.36 3.05 18.19
C GLY A 158 4.22 1.66 18.80
N PHE A 159 3.34 0.80 18.29
CA PHE A 159 3.36 -0.63 18.60
C PHE A 159 4.61 -1.32 18.00
N GLY A 160 5.30 -0.66 17.07
CA GLY A 160 6.58 -1.10 16.48
C GLY A 160 7.84 -0.88 17.35
N SER A 161 7.73 -0.36 18.58
CA SER A 161 8.86 -0.33 19.53
C SER A 161 8.58 -1.03 20.86
N LEU A 162 7.44 -1.73 20.99
CA LEU A 162 7.23 -2.57 22.16
C LEU A 162 8.08 -3.83 22.00
N PRO A 163 9.02 -4.12 22.93
CA PRO A 163 9.81 -5.33 22.93
C PRO A 163 8.91 -6.48 23.42
N LEU A 164 7.89 -6.85 22.64
CA LEU A 164 7.05 -8.00 22.97
C LEU A 164 7.79 -9.31 22.68
N PHE A 165 8.78 -9.26 21.78
CA PHE A 165 9.82 -10.26 21.65
C PHE A 165 11.15 -9.52 21.76
N GLY A 166 11.91 -9.81 22.82
CA GLY A 166 13.19 -9.15 23.10
C GLY A 166 14.10 -9.17 21.89
N GLY A 167 14.22 -8.02 21.23
CA GLY A 167 15.04 -7.81 20.04
C GLY A 167 15.63 -6.42 20.13
N GLN A 168 16.92 -6.38 20.48
CA GLN A 168 17.85 -5.26 20.49
C GLN A 168 17.37 -4.00 19.76
N SER A 169 17.20 -2.92 20.53
CA SER A 169 17.20 -1.57 20.00
C SER A 169 18.58 -1.30 19.37
N VAL A 170 18.62 -1.13 18.05
CA VAL A 170 19.78 -0.54 17.38
C VAL A 170 19.82 0.92 17.84
N GLN A 171 20.73 1.23 18.77
CA GLN A 171 21.02 2.59 19.20
C GLN A 171 21.59 3.37 18.02
N SER A 172 20.80 4.29 17.47
CA SER A 172 21.34 5.42 16.70
C SER A 172 21.89 6.44 17.70
N SER A 173 23.18 6.37 17.99
CA SER A 173 23.89 7.39 18.73
C SER A 173 24.19 8.59 17.83
N GLY A 174 23.66 9.75 18.18
CA GLY A 174 24.04 11.00 17.52
C GLY A 174 23.49 12.22 18.24
N ASP A 175 24.22 12.73 19.23
CA ASP A 175 24.42 14.18 19.39
C ASP A 175 25.57 14.52 20.36
N ALA A 176 26.65 15.10 19.81
CA ALA A 176 27.55 16.05 20.46
C ALA A 176 28.48 16.72 19.41
N LYS A 177 28.19 17.98 19.06
CA LYS A 177 29.03 18.94 18.29
C LYS A 177 30.21 19.48 19.16
N PRO A 178 31.14 20.33 18.65
CA PRO A 178 31.81 20.41 17.33
C PRO A 178 33.35 20.63 17.45
N SER A 179 34.15 20.13 16.52
CA SER A 179 35.50 20.68 16.29
C SER A 179 35.97 20.36 14.87
N GLU A 180 36.14 21.39 14.05
CA GLU A 180 36.98 21.41 12.85
C GLU A 180 38.25 22.23 13.18
N PRO A 181 39.32 22.18 12.36
CA PRO A 181 39.45 21.49 11.07
C PRO A 181 40.69 20.56 11.02
N GLU A 182 40.77 19.68 10.01
CA GLU A 182 41.99 19.46 9.20
C GLU A 182 41.74 18.45 8.06
N ASP A 183 41.95 18.95 6.84
CA ASP A 183 42.43 18.32 5.62
C ASP A 183 41.93 16.92 5.19
N GLY A 184 40.98 16.99 4.25
CA GLY A 184 40.90 16.23 2.99
C GLY A 184 41.57 14.86 2.89
N ASP A 185 40.73 13.83 2.75
CA ASP A 185 41.00 12.82 1.72
C ASP A 185 39.69 12.20 1.21
N HIS A 186 39.60 12.02 -0.10
CA HIS A 186 38.43 11.50 -0.79
C HIS A 186 38.27 10.01 -0.49
N HIS A 187 37.14 9.61 0.12
CA HIS A 187 36.79 8.19 0.23
C HIS A 187 36.50 7.60 -1.15
N ASP A 188 37.52 6.92 -1.69
CA ASP A 188 37.45 6.13 -2.91
C ASP A 188 36.54 4.91 -2.70
N VAL A 189 35.44 4.87 -3.47
CA VAL A 189 34.36 3.88 -3.40
C VAL A 189 34.84 2.48 -3.88
N ILE A 190 36.09 2.38 -4.32
CA ILE A 190 36.73 1.17 -4.86
C ILE A 190 37.44 0.34 -3.76
N GLY A 191 37.46 0.78 -2.49
CA GLY A 191 38.11 0.02 -1.40
C GLY A 191 37.36 -1.25 -0.93
N ALA A 192 36.04 -1.33 -1.14
CA ALA A 192 35.22 -2.41 -0.59
C ALA A 192 35.35 -3.76 -1.34
N LEU A 193 35.89 -3.76 -2.56
CA LEU A 193 36.06 -4.97 -3.38
C LEU A 193 37.43 -5.66 -3.19
N GLY A 194 38.39 -4.98 -2.56
CA GLY A 194 39.72 -5.55 -2.28
C GLY A 194 39.69 -6.69 -1.25
N ALA A 195 38.70 -6.69 -0.36
CA ALA A 195 38.54 -7.71 0.69
C ALA A 195 38.15 -9.11 0.16
N PHE A 196 37.83 -9.23 -1.14
CA PHE A 196 37.42 -10.49 -1.77
C PHE A 196 38.48 -11.13 -2.67
N ASN A 197 39.68 -10.55 -2.79
CA ASN A 197 40.77 -11.16 -3.54
C ASN A 197 41.56 -12.13 -2.65
N SER A 198 41.36 -13.44 -2.84
CA SER A 198 42.23 -14.48 -2.26
C SER A 198 43.53 -14.60 -3.05
N SER A 199 44.62 -14.95 -2.37
CA SER A 199 45.92 -15.21 -3.01
C SER A 199 45.88 -16.51 -3.83
N PRO A 200 46.47 -16.56 -5.04
CA PRO A 200 46.48 -17.77 -5.87
C PRO A 200 47.36 -18.85 -5.23
N PRO A 201 47.04 -20.15 -5.43
CA PRO A 201 47.79 -21.25 -4.83
C PRO A 201 49.20 -21.38 -5.44
N ASP A 202 50.18 -21.64 -4.59
CA ASP A 202 51.57 -21.91 -4.98
C ASP A 202 51.64 -23.11 -5.93
N LEU A 203 52.34 -22.92 -7.05
CA LEU A 203 52.66 -24.00 -7.98
C LEU A 203 53.65 -24.96 -7.31
N LEU A 204 53.18 -26.16 -7.00
CA LEU A 204 54.05 -27.28 -6.62
C LEU A 204 54.93 -27.65 -7.82
N ASN A 205 56.26 -27.72 -7.59
CA ASN A 205 57.23 -28.35 -8.49
C ASN A 205 56.90 -29.82 -8.74
#